data_AF-A0A7V3WFR8-F1
#
_entry.id   AF-A0A7V3WFR8-F1
#
_cell.length_a   1.000
_cell.length_b   1.000
_cell.length_c   1.000
_cell.angle_alpha   90.00
_cell.angle_beta   90.00
_cell.angle_gamma   90.00
#
_symmetry.space_group_name_H-M   'P 1'
#
loop_
_entity.id
_entity.type
_entity.pdbx_description
1 polymer ?
#
loop_
_entity_poly.entity_id
_entity_poly.type
_entity_poly.pdbx_seq_one_letter_code
_entity_poly.pdbx_strand_id
1 'polypeptide(L)'
;MYTELITLDGHIIDSLTLSKVLDILVAAGVDYEIREFRIGKSHDEPSHAEILVIAPSEESLQRALHEVQQHGALISQEDASLQPAPQDGVFPEGFYSTTNLETFVRIEGAWIPVERIEMDCGIRVTRTESGYRAECVPLHWARKGDLFVVGNAGVRVTPMPRREAESVFHFMGSEVSIEKPKTRIVEAVARAVRETKRKGQKVLFVGGPAIVHTGAAPYLERLIRTGWIDVLFAGNALATHDIERVLYGTSLGVALETGVPETHGHEHHLRAINTIRAAGGIRQAVEKGILKGGIMHACVVAGVHYVLA
;
A
#
# COMPACT_ATOMS: atom_id res chain seq x y z
N MET A 1 12.04 -13.96 0.55
CA MET A 1 12.66 -13.94 1.88
C MET A 1 11.57 -14.25 2.87
N TYR A 2 11.83 -15.20 3.76
CA TYR A 2 10.88 -15.68 4.76
C TYR A 2 11.36 -15.23 6.12
N THR A 3 10.44 -14.86 7.00
CA THR A 3 10.79 -14.39 8.34
C THR A 3 9.99 -15.11 9.40
N GLU A 4 10.52 -15.22 10.61
CA GLU A 4 9.78 -15.73 11.77
C GLU A 4 10.32 -15.07 13.04
N LEU A 5 9.43 -14.73 13.98
CA LEU A 5 9.83 -14.20 15.27
C LEU A 5 10.02 -15.37 16.25
N ILE A 6 11.19 -15.39 16.88
CA ILE A 6 11.49 -16.29 17.99
C ILE A 6 11.69 -15.47 19.26
N THR A 7 11.30 -16.05 20.38
CA THR A 7 11.39 -15.45 21.70
C THR A 7 12.29 -16.30 22.59
N LEU A 8 13.11 -15.66 23.41
CA LEU A 8 13.94 -16.29 24.41
C LEU A 8 13.64 -15.66 25.77
N ASP A 9 13.32 -16.50 26.75
CA ASP A 9 12.98 -16.08 28.11
C ASP A 9 13.82 -16.86 29.14
N GLY A 10 14.24 -16.17 30.21
CA GLY A 10 14.97 -16.75 31.35
C GLY A 10 16.36 -16.16 31.53
N HIS A 11 17.28 -16.89 32.18
CA HIS A 11 18.67 -16.44 32.36
C HIS A 11 19.49 -16.63 31.07
N ILE A 12 19.00 -16.08 29.95
CA ILE A 12 19.50 -16.34 28.59
C ILE A 12 20.90 -15.77 28.32
N ILE A 13 21.36 -14.84 29.15
CA ILE A 13 22.72 -14.31 29.16
C ILE A 13 23.66 -15.20 29.96
N ASP A 14 23.32 -15.48 31.23
CA ASP A 14 24.18 -16.29 32.12
C ASP A 14 24.34 -17.73 31.64
N SER A 15 23.28 -18.29 31.04
CA SER A 15 23.29 -19.63 30.43
C SER A 15 23.91 -19.68 29.04
N LEU A 16 24.31 -18.53 28.48
CA LEU A 16 24.78 -18.35 27.11
C LEU A 16 23.80 -18.84 26.04
N THR A 17 22.51 -18.92 26.39
CA THR A 17 21.46 -19.41 25.49
C THR A 17 21.26 -18.47 24.30
N LEU A 18 21.29 -17.15 24.55
CA LEU A 18 21.20 -16.16 23.48
C LEU A 18 22.35 -16.32 22.47
N SER A 19 23.59 -16.37 22.94
CA SER A 19 24.77 -16.51 22.07
C SER A 19 24.71 -17.78 21.23
N LYS A 20 24.35 -18.93 21.84
CA LYS A 20 24.19 -20.20 21.12
C LYS A 20 23.13 -20.12 20.03
N VAL A 21 21.99 -19.51 20.31
CA VAL A 21 20.91 -19.35 19.33
C VAL A 21 21.35 -18.48 18.16
N LEU A 22 22.04 -17.37 18.41
CA LEU A 22 22.56 -16.51 17.34
C LEU A 22 23.61 -17.23 16.48
N ASP A 23 24.52 -17.99 17.10
CA ASP A 23 25.53 -18.79 16.38
C ASP A 23 24.88 -19.85 15.47
N ILE A 24 23.81 -20.50 15.93
CA ILE A 24 23.04 -21.48 15.16
C ILE A 24 22.39 -20.82 13.93
N LEU A 25 21.79 -19.64 14.10
CA LEU A 25 21.18 -18.89 13.00
C LEU A 25 22.22 -18.55 11.91
N VAL A 26 23.38 -18.04 12.32
CA VAL A 26 24.48 -17.74 11.39
C VAL A 26 25.00 -19.01 10.71
N ALA A 27 25.18 -20.11 11.45
CA ALA A 27 25.63 -21.38 10.90
C ALA A 27 24.62 -22.00 9.92
N ALA A 28 23.31 -21.77 10.13
CA ALA A 28 22.24 -22.16 9.22
C ALA A 28 22.16 -21.29 7.96
N GLY A 29 22.99 -20.24 7.86
CA GLY A 29 23.01 -19.32 6.73
C GLY A 29 21.79 -18.41 6.66
N VAL A 30 21.15 -18.16 7.81
CA VAL A 30 20.03 -17.21 7.94
C VAL A 30 20.49 -15.97 8.69
N ASP A 31 19.87 -14.84 8.38
CA ASP A 31 20.14 -13.57 9.04
C ASP A 31 19.18 -13.37 10.22
N TYR A 32 19.47 -12.44 11.12
CA TYR A 32 18.61 -12.17 12.27
C TYR A 32 18.62 -10.70 12.70
N GLU A 33 17.53 -10.25 13.29
CA GLU A 33 17.39 -8.92 13.90
C GLU A 33 16.78 -9.03 15.29
N ILE A 34 17.49 -8.55 16.32
CA ILE A 34 16.94 -8.48 17.67
C ILE A 34 15.96 -7.30 17.72
N ARG A 35 14.66 -7.59 17.89
CA ARG A 35 13.57 -6.61 17.93
C ARG A 35 13.42 -5.97 19.29
N GLU A 36 13.46 -6.80 20.32
CA GLU A 36 13.36 -6.38 21.71
C GLU A 36 14.40 -7.13 22.53
N PHE A 37 15.07 -6.43 23.43
CA PHE A 37 15.96 -7.04 24.40
C PHE A 37 15.81 -6.36 25.75
N ARG A 38 15.35 -7.12 26.75
CA ARG A 38 15.23 -6.69 28.14
C ARG A 38 16.16 -7.54 28.98
N ILE A 39 17.17 -6.92 29.57
CA ILE A 39 18.09 -7.57 30.48
C ILE A 39 17.56 -7.51 31.92
N GLY A 40 17.60 -8.64 32.62
CA GLY A 40 17.38 -8.69 34.06
C GLY A 40 18.42 -7.86 34.79
N LYS A 41 17.99 -7.09 35.80
CA LYS A 41 18.89 -6.15 36.50
C LYS A 41 19.64 -6.80 37.65
N SER A 42 19.29 -8.03 38.01
CA SER A 42 19.95 -8.84 39.04
C SER A 42 20.07 -10.29 38.57
N HIS A 43 20.91 -11.07 39.26
CA HIS A 43 21.16 -12.49 38.95
C HIS A 43 19.87 -13.32 38.91
N ASP A 44 18.87 -12.98 39.72
CA ASP A 44 17.62 -13.73 39.84
C ASP A 44 16.50 -13.18 38.94
N GLU A 45 16.74 -12.07 38.23
CA GLU A 45 15.79 -11.51 37.27
C GLU A 45 15.99 -12.12 35.87
N PRO A 46 14.94 -12.67 35.24
CA PRO A 46 15.05 -13.22 33.90
C PRO A 46 15.25 -12.10 32.86
N SER A 47 15.95 -12.45 31.79
CA SER A 47 16.09 -11.64 30.58
C SER A 47 15.18 -12.16 29.47
N HIS A 48 14.78 -11.27 28.58
CA HIS A 48 13.87 -11.53 27.48
C HIS A 48 14.45 -10.99 26.17
N ALA A 49 14.37 -11.76 25.09
CA ALA A 49 14.77 -11.34 23.75
C ALA A 49 13.73 -11.77 22.71
N GLU A 50 13.35 -10.85 21.83
CA GLU A 50 12.60 -11.16 20.61
C GLU A 50 13.53 -11.00 19.41
N ILE A 51 13.64 -12.04 18.59
CA ILE A 51 14.60 -12.13 17.49
C ILE A 51 13.82 -12.48 16.22
N LEU A 52 13.87 -11.61 15.22
CA LEU A 52 13.35 -11.88 13.90
C LEU A 52 14.39 -12.66 13.10
N VAL A 53 14.11 -13.91 12.77
CA VAL A 53 14.91 -14.74 11.87
C VAL A 53 14.53 -14.42 10.43
N ILE A 54 15.51 -14.26 9.54
CA ILE A 54 15.33 -13.88 8.13
C ILE A 54 16.07 -14.87 7.24
N ALA A 55 15.33 -15.59 6.41
CA ALA A 55 15.86 -16.68 5.59
C ALA A 55 15.60 -16.47 4.09
N PRO A 56 16.51 -16.95 3.21
CA PRO A 56 16.32 -16.86 1.76
C PRO A 56 15.20 -17.78 1.24
N SER A 57 14.97 -18.93 1.89
CA SER A 57 13.91 -19.90 1.55
C SER A 57 13.17 -20.42 2.78
N GLU A 58 11.94 -20.90 2.57
CA GLU A 58 11.12 -21.52 3.62
C GLU A 58 11.82 -22.74 4.23
N GLU A 59 12.48 -23.56 3.41
CA GLU A 59 13.25 -24.72 3.88
C GLU A 59 14.43 -24.32 4.78
N SER A 60 15.16 -23.24 4.45
CA SER A 60 16.22 -22.72 5.33
C SER A 60 15.67 -22.13 6.63
N LEU A 61 14.51 -21.47 6.57
CA LEU A 61 13.83 -20.95 7.75
C LEU A 61 13.44 -22.10 8.69
N GLN A 62 12.73 -23.11 8.17
CA GLN A 62 12.27 -24.24 8.98
C GLN A 62 13.42 -25.03 9.61
N ARG A 63 14.53 -25.21 8.88
CA ARG A 63 15.75 -25.84 9.46
C ARG A 63 16.34 -25.01 10.59
N ALA A 64 16.55 -23.71 10.38
CA ALA A 64 17.09 -22.82 11.39
C ALA A 64 16.20 -22.77 12.64
N LEU A 65 14.88 -22.67 12.43
CA LEU A 65 13.85 -22.68 13.46
C LEU A 65 13.85 -23.99 14.26
N HIS A 66 13.96 -25.14 13.60
CA HIS A 66 14.03 -26.45 14.27
C HIS A 66 15.26 -26.56 15.19
N GLU A 67 16.42 -26.10 14.74
CA GLU A 67 17.65 -26.13 15.52
C GLU A 67 17.57 -25.20 16.74
N VAL A 68 17.14 -23.94 16.58
CA VAL A 68 17.08 -22.99 17.71
C VAL A 68 16.05 -23.39 18.77
N GLN A 69 14.97 -24.09 18.38
CA GLN A 69 13.98 -24.63 19.33
C GLN A 69 14.59 -25.63 20.32
N GLN A 70 15.56 -26.44 19.89
CA GLN A 70 16.26 -27.40 20.76
C GLN A 70 17.10 -26.70 21.84
N HIS A 71 17.37 -25.41 21.66
CA HIS A 71 18.14 -24.57 22.55
C HIS A 71 17.30 -23.54 23.31
N GLY A 72 15.98 -23.75 23.38
CA GLY A 72 15.09 -22.94 24.23
C GLY A 72 14.48 -21.71 23.55
N ALA A 73 14.67 -21.54 22.24
CA ALA A 73 13.92 -20.54 21.48
C ALA A 73 12.45 -20.97 21.35
N LEU A 74 11.56 -20.15 21.88
CA LEU A 74 10.13 -20.25 21.68
C LEU A 74 9.80 -19.59 20.35
N ILE A 75 9.49 -20.38 19.34
CA ILE A 75 8.82 -19.85 18.15
C ILE A 75 7.39 -19.59 18.58
N SER A 76 6.86 -18.38 18.37
CA SER A 76 5.43 -18.15 18.57
C SER A 76 4.68 -18.99 17.54
N GLN A 77 4.33 -20.21 17.93
CA GLN A 77 3.55 -21.16 17.17
C GLN A 77 2.06 -21.08 17.51
N GLU A 78 1.67 -20.01 18.19
CA GLU A 78 0.30 -19.80 18.60
C GLU A 78 -0.54 -19.44 17.38
N ASP A 79 -1.68 -20.10 17.27
CA ASP A 79 -2.68 -19.71 16.29
C ASP A 79 -3.29 -18.38 16.71
N ALA A 80 -3.71 -17.61 15.71
CA ALA A 80 -4.38 -16.34 15.92
C ALA A 80 -5.68 -16.55 16.69
N SER A 81 -5.88 -15.74 17.73
CA SER A 81 -7.12 -15.72 18.48
C SER A 81 -8.21 -15.07 17.62
N LEU A 82 -9.39 -15.71 17.56
CA LEU A 82 -10.52 -15.25 16.78
C LEU A 82 -11.69 -14.88 17.69
N GLN A 83 -12.29 -13.72 17.46
CA GLN A 83 -13.49 -13.29 18.16
C GLN A 83 -14.57 -12.87 17.17
N PRO A 84 -15.86 -13.15 17.44
CA PRO A 84 -16.95 -12.72 16.59
C PRO A 84 -17.18 -11.22 16.70
N ALA A 85 -17.47 -10.57 15.57
CA ALA A 85 -17.93 -9.19 15.54
C ALA A 85 -19.24 -9.04 16.34
N PRO A 86 -19.34 -8.09 17.30
CA PRO A 86 -20.50 -7.95 18.17
C PRO A 86 -21.75 -7.46 17.43
N GLN A 87 -21.57 -6.67 16.37
CA GLN A 87 -22.64 -6.13 15.53
C GLN A 87 -22.10 -5.72 14.15
N ASP A 88 -22.99 -5.44 13.21
CA ASP A 88 -22.63 -4.95 11.88
C ASP A 88 -21.83 -3.65 11.96
N GLY A 89 -20.77 -3.57 11.16
CA GLY A 89 -19.88 -2.43 11.10
C GLY A 89 -18.96 -2.26 12.31
N VAL A 90 -18.85 -3.25 13.21
CA VAL A 90 -18.04 -3.14 14.43
C VAL A 90 -17.17 -4.38 14.61
N PHE A 91 -15.86 -4.17 14.74
CA PHE A 91 -14.89 -5.22 15.09
C PHE A 91 -14.96 -5.57 16.58
N PRO A 92 -14.56 -6.80 16.97
CA PRO A 92 -14.44 -7.16 18.39
C PRO A 92 -13.38 -6.31 19.11
N GLU A 93 -13.50 -6.24 20.44
CA GLU A 93 -12.49 -5.58 21.27
C GLU A 93 -11.13 -6.28 21.12
N GLY A 94 -10.06 -5.49 20.99
CA GLY A 94 -8.70 -6.00 20.81
C GLY A 94 -8.40 -6.55 19.41
N PHE A 95 -9.21 -6.25 18.40
CA PHE A 95 -8.92 -6.65 17.00
C PHE A 95 -7.53 -6.20 16.55
N TYR A 96 -6.90 -7.01 15.69
CA TYR A 96 -5.66 -6.64 15.03
C TYR A 96 -5.91 -5.60 13.93
N SER A 97 -5.33 -4.41 14.08
CA SER A 97 -5.38 -3.35 13.05
C SER A 97 -4.26 -3.55 12.04
N THR A 98 -4.62 -3.74 10.77
CA THR A 98 -3.66 -4.04 9.70
C THR A 98 -2.78 -2.85 9.33
N THR A 99 -1.61 -3.18 8.78
CA THR A 99 -0.74 -2.22 8.06
C THR A 99 -0.93 -2.38 6.55
N ASN A 100 -0.21 -1.59 5.75
CA ASN A 100 -0.17 -1.75 4.29
C ASN A 100 0.82 -2.83 3.80
N LEU A 101 1.45 -3.57 4.71
CA LEU A 101 2.47 -4.56 4.41
C LEU A 101 1.86 -5.95 4.31
N GLU A 102 2.42 -6.79 3.42
CA GLU A 102 2.00 -8.18 3.27
C GLU A 102 1.96 -8.88 4.64
N THR A 103 0.82 -9.50 4.94
CA THR A 103 0.53 -10.06 6.26
C THR A 103 0.03 -11.50 6.10
N PHE A 104 0.39 -12.35 7.05
CA PHE A 104 -0.03 -13.75 7.17
C PHE A 104 -0.64 -13.96 8.55
N VAL A 105 -1.62 -14.86 8.64
CA VAL A 105 -2.20 -15.27 9.91
C VAL A 105 -2.12 -16.79 10.05
N ARG A 106 -1.81 -17.26 11.26
CA ARG A 106 -1.66 -18.67 11.58
C ARG A 106 -2.98 -19.19 12.14
N ILE A 107 -3.60 -20.16 11.49
CA ILE A 107 -4.85 -20.79 11.93
C ILE A 107 -4.67 -22.30 11.85
N GLU A 108 -4.93 -23.01 12.95
CA GLU A 108 -4.75 -24.47 13.07
C GLU A 108 -3.35 -24.94 12.61
N GLY A 109 -2.32 -24.20 12.99
CA GLY A 109 -0.92 -24.48 12.67
C GLY A 109 -0.48 -24.07 11.25
N ALA A 110 -1.38 -23.59 10.41
CA ALA A 110 -1.07 -23.21 9.02
C ALA A 110 -1.02 -21.69 8.83
N TRP A 111 0.02 -21.20 8.14
CA TRP A 111 0.14 -19.80 7.74
C TRP A 111 -0.68 -19.50 6.48
N ILE A 112 -1.60 -18.56 6.59
CA ILE A 112 -2.52 -18.18 5.53
C ILE A 112 -2.24 -16.72 5.14
N PRO A 113 -1.98 -16.42 3.86
CA PRO A 113 -1.80 -15.04 3.41
C PRO A 113 -3.12 -14.26 3.57
N VAL A 114 -3.02 -13.03 4.08
CA VAL A 114 -4.15 -12.11 4.18
C VAL A 114 -4.38 -11.45 2.83
N GLU A 115 -5.54 -11.69 2.26
CA GLU A 115 -5.90 -11.10 0.97
C GLU A 115 -6.26 -9.62 1.10
N ARG A 116 -6.02 -8.84 0.03
CA ARG A 116 -6.44 -7.43 -0.13
C ARG A 116 -5.90 -6.50 0.96
N ILE A 117 -4.64 -6.68 1.33
CA ILE A 117 -4.03 -5.94 2.43
C ILE A 117 -4.11 -4.41 2.21
N GLU A 118 -4.56 -3.73 3.25
CA GLU A 118 -4.73 -2.29 3.34
C GLU A 118 -4.49 -1.89 4.80
N MET A 119 -4.00 -0.68 5.05
CA MET A 119 -3.89 -0.18 6.42
C MET A 119 -5.27 0.13 7.04
N ASP A 120 -5.33 0.20 8.36
CA ASP A 120 -6.52 0.62 9.12
C ASP A 120 -7.76 -0.27 8.91
N CYS A 121 -7.53 -1.58 8.68
CA CYS A 121 -8.57 -2.59 8.49
C CYS A 121 -8.46 -3.71 9.53
N GLY A 122 -9.45 -4.60 9.55
CA GLY A 122 -9.44 -5.83 10.36
C GLY A 122 -9.21 -7.07 9.49
N ILE A 123 -8.67 -8.14 10.08
CA ILE A 123 -8.49 -9.42 9.40
C ILE A 123 -9.67 -10.34 9.73
N ARG A 124 -10.56 -10.55 8.76
CA ARG A 124 -11.66 -11.50 8.86
C ARG A 124 -11.18 -12.89 8.43
N VAL A 125 -11.49 -13.91 9.23
CA VAL A 125 -11.19 -15.31 8.94
C VAL A 125 -12.48 -16.06 8.68
N THR A 126 -12.51 -16.78 7.55
CA THR A 126 -13.65 -17.59 7.13
C THR A 126 -13.21 -19.02 6.84
N ARG A 127 -14.01 -20.00 7.25
CA ARG A 127 -13.80 -21.40 6.90
C ARG A 127 -14.40 -21.66 5.52
N THR A 128 -13.61 -22.24 4.62
CA THR A 128 -14.00 -22.66 3.28
C THR A 128 -13.95 -24.18 3.17
N GLU A 129 -14.41 -24.74 2.04
CA GLU A 129 -14.32 -26.18 1.77
C GLU A 129 -12.86 -26.68 1.70
N SER A 130 -11.92 -25.79 1.35
CA SER A 130 -10.50 -26.10 1.17
C SER A 130 -9.61 -25.67 2.34
N GLY A 131 -10.19 -25.24 3.46
CA GLY A 131 -9.45 -24.79 4.65
C GLY A 131 -9.93 -23.46 5.19
N TYR A 132 -9.01 -22.54 5.46
CA TYR A 132 -9.31 -21.20 5.99
C TYR A 132 -8.87 -20.13 4.99
N ARG A 133 -9.64 -19.04 4.93
CA ARG A 133 -9.33 -17.85 4.15
C ARG A 133 -9.30 -16.63 5.07
N ALA A 134 -8.24 -15.84 4.97
CA ALA A 134 -8.07 -14.59 5.68
C ALA A 134 -8.18 -13.40 4.71
N GLU A 135 -9.00 -12.42 5.06
CA GLU A 135 -9.26 -11.25 4.21
C GLU A 135 -9.17 -9.96 5.04
N CYS A 136 -8.43 -8.99 4.52
CA CYS A 136 -8.41 -7.63 5.04
C CYS A 136 -9.71 -6.91 4.64
N VAL A 137 -10.47 -6.46 5.63
CA VAL A 137 -11.76 -5.79 5.41
C VAL A 137 -11.86 -4.47 6.18
N PRO A 138 -12.43 -3.42 5.58
CA PRO A 138 -12.67 -2.16 6.28
C PRO A 138 -13.83 -2.33 7.28
N LEU A 139 -13.85 -1.46 8.29
CA LEU A 139 -14.79 -1.53 9.43
C LEU A 139 -16.26 -1.70 9.03
N HIS A 140 -16.72 -0.94 8.03
CA HIS A 140 -18.10 -0.96 7.53
C HIS A 140 -18.50 -2.25 6.77
N TRP A 141 -17.57 -3.18 6.54
CA TRP A 141 -17.85 -4.49 5.93
C TRP A 141 -18.08 -5.61 6.95
N ALA A 142 -17.76 -5.37 8.23
CA ALA A 142 -17.99 -6.35 9.28
C ALA A 142 -19.48 -6.67 9.40
N ARG A 143 -19.82 -7.96 9.49
CA ARG A 143 -21.16 -8.43 9.84
C ARG A 143 -21.14 -9.09 11.20
N LYS A 144 -22.23 -8.97 11.95
CA LYS A 144 -22.36 -9.62 13.25
C LYS A 144 -22.05 -11.12 13.13
N GLY A 145 -21.13 -11.60 13.97
CA GLY A 145 -20.71 -13.00 14.00
C GLY A 145 -19.53 -13.35 13.08
N ASP A 146 -19.10 -12.44 12.19
CA ASP A 146 -17.85 -12.62 11.43
C ASP A 146 -16.68 -12.78 12.41
N LEU A 147 -15.81 -13.77 12.18
CA LEU A 147 -14.64 -14.01 13.04
C LEU A 147 -13.49 -13.09 12.61
N PHE A 148 -12.96 -12.33 13.57
CA PHE A 148 -11.83 -11.43 13.37
C PHE A 148 -10.65 -11.83 14.25
N VAL A 149 -9.44 -11.64 13.72
CA VAL A 149 -8.21 -11.79 14.48
C VAL A 149 -8.13 -10.73 15.57
N VAL A 150 -7.84 -11.16 16.81
CA VAL A 150 -7.61 -10.29 17.97
C VAL A 150 -6.22 -10.52 18.55
N GLY A 151 -5.61 -9.45 19.05
CA GLY A 151 -4.22 -9.46 19.51
C GLY A 151 -3.21 -9.63 18.38
N ASN A 152 -1.96 -9.89 18.74
CA ASN A 152 -0.84 -10.02 17.79
C ASN A 152 -0.35 -11.46 17.62
N ALA A 153 -0.81 -12.39 18.45
CA ALA A 153 -0.42 -13.80 18.37
C ALA A 153 -0.89 -14.39 17.04
N GLY A 154 -0.05 -15.22 16.42
CA GLY A 154 -0.35 -15.84 15.13
C GLY A 154 -0.46 -14.85 13.96
N VAL A 155 0.08 -13.63 14.06
CA VAL A 155 0.14 -12.67 12.94
C VAL A 155 1.58 -12.40 12.55
N ARG A 156 1.90 -12.55 11.26
CA ARG A 156 3.23 -12.31 10.69
C ARG A 156 3.15 -11.26 9.60
N VAL A 157 3.91 -10.17 9.75
CA VAL A 157 3.99 -9.11 8.74
C VAL A 157 5.34 -9.19 8.04
N THR A 158 5.33 -9.23 6.71
CA THR A 158 6.54 -9.15 5.88
C THR A 158 7.01 -7.70 5.83
N PRO A 159 8.15 -7.33 6.45
CA PRO A 159 8.64 -5.96 6.39
C PRO A 159 9.10 -5.59 4.98
N MET A 160 9.04 -4.30 4.64
CA MET A 160 9.71 -3.83 3.42
C MET A 160 11.23 -4.07 3.54
N PRO A 161 11.91 -4.48 2.45
CA PRO A 161 13.35 -4.55 2.42
C PRO A 161 13.93 -3.20 2.87
N ARG A 162 14.76 -3.18 3.90
CA ARG A 162 15.51 -1.97 4.27
C ARG A 162 16.33 -1.56 3.06
N ARG A 163 16.24 -0.28 2.68
CA ARG A 163 17.34 0.34 1.95
C ARG A 163 18.54 0.27 2.88
N GLU A 164 19.66 -0.27 2.42
CA GLU A 164 20.92 -0.25 3.18
C GLU A 164 21.13 1.16 3.74
N ALA A 165 21.50 1.25 5.01
CA ALA A 165 21.78 2.53 5.63
C ALA A 165 22.94 3.18 4.87
N GLU A 166 22.63 4.16 4.02
CA GLU A 166 23.64 5.08 3.49
C GLU A 166 24.33 5.76 4.68
N SER A 167 25.63 6.04 4.53
CA SER A 167 26.59 6.35 5.61
C SER A 167 26.07 7.20 6.78
N VAL A 168 26.67 6.99 7.96
CA VAL A 168 26.45 7.71 9.24
C VAL A 168 26.38 9.24 9.09
N PHE A 169 26.90 9.78 7.98
CA PHE A 169 26.76 11.17 7.58
C PHE A 169 26.44 11.28 6.08
N HIS A 170 25.34 11.97 5.73
CA HIS A 170 24.99 12.34 4.36
C HIS A 170 24.55 13.83 4.28
N PHE A 171 24.72 14.46 3.12
CA PHE A 171 24.04 15.73 2.79
C PHE A 171 22.76 15.45 1.99
N MET A 172 21.70 16.25 2.17
CA MET A 172 20.43 16.17 1.42
C MET A 172 19.59 14.88 1.55
N GLY A 173 19.71 14.10 2.62
CA GLY A 173 18.89 12.88 2.78
C GLY A 173 17.47 13.10 3.30
N SER A 174 16.93 14.31 3.26
CA SER A 174 15.48 14.48 3.41
C SER A 174 14.79 13.80 2.23
N GLU A 175 13.72 13.03 2.44
CA GLU A 175 13.01 12.37 1.33
C GLU A 175 12.40 13.40 0.37
N VAL A 176 11.88 14.50 0.92
CA VAL A 176 11.26 15.61 0.18
C VAL A 176 12.19 16.83 0.18
N SER A 177 12.58 17.29 -1.00
CA SER A 177 13.29 18.57 -1.19
C SER A 177 13.06 19.11 -2.61
N ILE A 178 12.92 20.43 -2.71
CA ILE A 178 12.79 21.14 -4.00
C ILE A 178 14.12 21.24 -4.75
N GLU A 179 15.24 21.11 -4.03
CA GLU A 179 16.61 21.25 -4.55
C GLU A 179 17.16 19.93 -5.11
N LYS A 180 16.40 18.83 -5.01
CA LYS A 180 16.79 17.57 -5.62
C LYS A 180 16.75 17.67 -7.15
N PRO A 181 17.73 17.09 -7.88
CA PRO A 181 17.73 17.07 -9.34
C PRO A 181 16.45 16.45 -9.92
N LYS A 182 15.53 17.29 -10.40
CA LYS A 182 14.20 16.86 -10.86
C LYS A 182 14.28 15.90 -12.05
N THR A 183 15.26 16.07 -12.94
CA THR A 183 15.48 15.17 -14.08
C THR A 183 15.67 13.72 -13.66
N ARG A 184 16.46 13.47 -12.61
CA ARG A 184 16.70 12.11 -12.09
C ARG A 184 15.44 11.48 -11.51
N ILE A 185 14.63 12.28 -10.82
CA ILE A 185 13.35 11.83 -10.26
C ILE A 185 12.38 11.47 -11.40
N VAL A 186 12.27 12.33 -12.43
CA VAL A 186 11.41 12.07 -13.59
C VAL A 186 11.86 10.82 -14.35
N GLU A 187 13.17 10.62 -14.55
CA GLU A 187 13.72 9.41 -15.16
C GLU A 187 13.38 8.14 -14.35
N ALA A 188 13.49 8.21 -13.02
CA ALA A 188 13.15 7.11 -12.14
C ALA A 188 11.66 6.75 -12.21
N VAL A 189 10.77 7.75 -12.20
CA VAL A 189 9.32 7.55 -12.37
C VAL A 189 9.01 6.94 -13.74
N ALA A 190 9.60 7.48 -14.82
CA ALA A 190 9.38 6.95 -16.16
C ALA A 190 9.87 5.49 -16.30
N ARG A 191 10.99 5.14 -15.63
CA ARG A 191 11.49 3.77 -15.59
C ARG A 191 10.53 2.84 -14.85
N ALA A 192 10.04 3.25 -13.68
CA ALA A 192 9.09 2.47 -12.89
C ALA A 192 7.78 2.22 -13.65
N VAL A 193 7.25 3.24 -14.34
CA VAL A 193 6.07 3.10 -15.21
C VAL A 193 6.33 2.10 -16.33
N ARG A 194 7.47 2.20 -17.03
CA ARG A 194 7.83 1.25 -18.10
C ARG A 194 7.97 -0.18 -17.60
N GLU A 195 8.62 -0.38 -16.45
CA GLU A 195 8.78 -1.70 -15.86
C GLU A 195 7.43 -2.32 -15.47
N THR A 196 6.55 -1.53 -14.85
CA THR A 196 5.18 -1.93 -14.51
C THR A 196 4.43 -2.40 -15.75
N LYS A 197 4.49 -1.64 -16.85
CA LYS A 197 3.87 -2.00 -18.12
C LYS A 197 4.48 -3.26 -18.74
N ARG A 198 5.82 -3.45 -18.64
CA ARG A 198 6.49 -4.68 -19.12
C ARG A 198 6.07 -5.93 -18.34
N LYS A 199 5.73 -5.79 -17.06
CA LYS A 199 5.18 -6.88 -16.22
C LYS A 199 3.69 -7.15 -16.48
N GLY A 200 3.05 -6.45 -17.43
CA GLY A 200 1.63 -6.58 -17.69
C GLY A 200 0.74 -5.99 -16.60
N GLN A 201 1.31 -5.18 -15.69
CA GLN A 201 0.58 -4.53 -14.60
C GLN A 201 -0.02 -3.20 -15.07
N LYS A 202 -1.03 -2.73 -14.33
CA LYS A 202 -1.73 -1.47 -14.63
C LYS A 202 -1.06 -0.28 -13.94
N VAL A 203 -1.05 0.86 -14.61
CA VAL A 203 -0.60 2.14 -14.06
C VAL A 203 -1.82 3.01 -13.76
N LEU A 204 -2.00 3.35 -12.48
CA LEU A 204 -3.05 4.24 -12.01
C LEU A 204 -2.48 5.65 -11.79
N PHE A 205 -3.19 6.66 -12.28
CA PHE A 205 -2.87 8.07 -12.04
C PHE A 205 -3.93 8.70 -11.14
N VAL A 206 -3.51 9.36 -10.06
CA VAL A 206 -4.39 10.17 -9.19
C VAL A 206 -4.15 11.64 -9.51
N GLY A 207 -5.18 12.34 -9.99
CA GLY A 207 -5.06 13.72 -10.49
C GLY A 207 -6.03 14.72 -9.85
N GLY A 208 -5.53 15.92 -9.56
CA GLY A 208 -6.32 17.07 -9.11
C GLY A 208 -6.43 18.17 -10.17
N PRO A 209 -7.33 19.15 -9.98
CA PRO A 209 -7.62 20.20 -10.98
C PRO A 209 -6.42 21.11 -11.28
N ALA A 210 -5.44 21.19 -10.39
CA ALA A 210 -4.18 21.90 -10.61
C ALA A 210 -3.45 21.49 -11.89
N ILE A 211 -3.64 20.25 -12.37
CA ILE A 211 -3.08 19.78 -13.65
C ILE A 211 -3.60 20.63 -14.81
N VAL A 212 -4.87 21.04 -14.76
CA VAL A 212 -5.47 21.88 -15.80
C VAL A 212 -5.04 23.33 -15.61
N HIS A 213 -5.13 23.85 -14.38
CA HIS A 213 -4.78 25.25 -14.07
C HIS A 213 -3.33 25.59 -14.39
N THR A 214 -2.40 24.63 -14.26
CA THR A 214 -0.98 24.80 -14.57
C THR A 214 -0.64 24.58 -16.05
N GLY A 215 -1.64 24.30 -16.90
CA GLY A 215 -1.44 24.01 -18.32
C GLY A 215 -0.83 22.63 -18.60
N ALA A 216 -0.77 21.73 -17.61
CA ALA A 216 -0.16 20.41 -17.76
C ALA A 216 -1.09 19.36 -18.41
N ALA A 217 -2.38 19.69 -18.61
CA ALA A 217 -3.37 18.80 -19.19
C ALA A 217 -2.97 18.13 -20.54
N PRO A 218 -2.33 18.81 -21.52
CA PRO A 218 -1.86 18.17 -22.75
C PRO A 218 -0.87 17.02 -22.52
N TYR A 219 -0.04 17.10 -21.47
CA TYR A 219 0.94 16.07 -21.18
C TYR A 219 0.27 14.81 -20.64
N LEU A 220 -0.70 14.96 -19.72
CA LEU A 220 -1.49 13.84 -19.23
C LEU A 220 -2.34 13.23 -20.34
N GLU A 221 -2.97 14.06 -21.18
CA GLU A 221 -3.71 13.61 -22.35
C GLU A 221 -2.82 12.74 -23.26
N ARG A 222 -1.59 13.19 -23.54
CA ARG A 222 -0.63 12.42 -24.35
C ARG A 222 -0.26 11.09 -23.69
N LEU A 223 -0.02 11.06 -22.37
CA LEU A 223 0.30 9.83 -21.64
C LEU A 223 -0.84 8.80 -21.71
N ILE A 224 -2.08 9.25 -21.60
CA ILE A 224 -3.27 8.41 -21.74
C ILE A 224 -3.37 7.86 -23.17
N ARG A 225 -3.30 8.73 -24.19
CA ARG A 225 -3.41 8.34 -25.61
C ARG A 225 -2.32 7.37 -26.06
N THR A 226 -1.14 7.46 -25.45
CA THR A 226 0.00 6.59 -25.76
C THR A 226 0.05 5.32 -24.88
N GLY A 227 -0.98 5.08 -24.06
CA GLY A 227 -1.16 3.83 -23.33
C GLY A 227 -0.30 3.68 -22.06
N TRP A 228 0.24 4.78 -21.53
CA TRP A 228 1.04 4.77 -20.30
C TRP A 228 0.21 4.82 -19.02
N ILE A 229 -1.06 5.22 -19.11
CA ILE A 229 -2.02 5.26 -18.00
C ILE A 229 -3.17 4.31 -18.32
N ASP A 230 -3.51 3.43 -17.38
CA ASP A 230 -4.59 2.43 -17.53
C ASP A 230 -5.84 2.80 -16.74
N VAL A 231 -5.68 3.54 -15.63
CA VAL A 231 -6.76 3.98 -14.74
C VAL A 231 -6.51 5.43 -14.28
N LEU A 232 -7.56 6.25 -14.27
CA LEU A 232 -7.53 7.62 -13.75
C LEU A 232 -8.46 7.75 -12.53
N PHE A 233 -7.92 8.08 -11.37
CA PHE A 233 -8.71 8.54 -10.23
C PHE A 233 -8.62 10.06 -10.12
N ALA A 234 -9.78 10.71 -10.07
CA ALA A 234 -9.89 12.15 -9.95
C ALA A 234 -11.18 12.53 -9.22
N GLY A 235 -11.44 13.83 -9.10
CA GLY A 235 -12.73 14.35 -8.64
C GLY A 235 -13.41 15.18 -9.72
N ASN A 236 -14.64 15.64 -9.43
CA ASN A 236 -15.44 16.47 -10.34
C ASN A 236 -14.68 17.68 -10.91
N ALA A 237 -13.82 18.31 -10.10
CA ALA A 237 -13.09 19.52 -10.49
C ALA A 237 -12.13 19.29 -11.66
N LEU A 238 -11.33 18.21 -11.64
CA LEU A 238 -10.40 17.91 -12.75
C LEU A 238 -11.18 17.71 -14.06
N ALA A 239 -12.22 16.88 -14.02
CA ALA A 239 -13.03 16.60 -15.20
C ALA A 239 -13.72 17.86 -15.74
N THR A 240 -14.29 18.67 -14.84
CA THR A 240 -14.96 19.92 -15.21
C THR A 240 -14.02 20.91 -15.88
N HIS A 241 -12.84 21.16 -15.29
CA HIS A 241 -11.90 22.15 -15.84
C HIS A 241 -11.21 21.67 -17.11
N ASP A 242 -10.95 20.36 -17.26
CA ASP A 242 -10.46 19.81 -18.52
C ASP A 242 -11.48 20.02 -19.66
N ILE A 243 -12.77 19.79 -19.38
CA ILE A 243 -13.85 20.01 -20.35
C ILE A 243 -14.07 21.49 -20.62
N GLU A 244 -14.05 22.35 -19.59
CA GLU A 244 -14.11 23.81 -19.71
C GLU A 244 -13.02 24.31 -20.67
N ARG A 245 -11.79 23.84 -20.47
CA ARG A 245 -10.65 24.16 -21.32
C ARG A 245 -10.89 23.80 -22.78
N VAL A 246 -11.50 22.64 -23.04
CA VAL A 246 -11.71 22.17 -24.42
C VAL A 246 -12.86 22.91 -25.10
N LEU A 247 -13.91 23.26 -24.35
CA LEU A 247 -15.09 23.93 -24.90
C LEU A 247 -14.91 25.45 -25.02
N TYR A 248 -14.17 26.06 -24.10
CA TYR A 248 -14.10 27.51 -23.96
C TYR A 248 -12.66 28.07 -23.95
N GLY A 249 -11.63 27.23 -23.96
CA GLY A 249 -10.23 27.69 -23.89
C GLY A 249 -9.78 28.20 -22.52
N THR A 250 -10.66 28.14 -21.51
CA THR A 250 -10.41 28.69 -20.16
C THR A 250 -10.29 27.62 -19.08
N SER A 251 -9.70 28.00 -17.96
CA SER A 251 -9.81 27.27 -16.71
C SER A 251 -10.14 28.24 -15.58
N LEU A 252 -11.27 28.05 -14.90
CA LEU A 252 -11.83 29.03 -13.96
C LEU A 252 -11.98 30.42 -14.59
N GLY A 253 -12.31 30.46 -15.88
CA GLY A 253 -12.47 31.72 -16.61
C GLY A 253 -11.19 32.46 -16.98
N VAL A 254 -10.01 31.87 -16.74
CA VAL A 254 -8.73 32.40 -17.21
C VAL A 254 -8.36 31.69 -18.50
N ALA A 255 -8.11 32.43 -19.57
CA ALA A 255 -7.63 31.87 -20.83
C ALA A 255 -6.24 31.25 -20.62
N LEU A 256 -6.10 29.95 -20.91
CA LEU A 256 -4.86 29.23 -20.62
C LEU A 256 -3.67 29.64 -21.50
N GLU A 257 -3.94 30.21 -22.68
CA GLU A 257 -2.89 30.67 -23.60
C GLU A 257 -2.31 32.03 -23.18
N THR A 258 -3.13 32.92 -22.64
CA THR A 258 -2.74 34.31 -22.35
C THR A 258 -2.61 34.61 -20.87
N GLY A 259 -3.17 33.76 -20.00
CA GLY A 259 -3.23 34.00 -18.55
C GLY A 259 -4.17 35.13 -18.14
N VAL A 260 -4.96 35.67 -19.08
CA VAL A 260 -5.88 36.80 -18.85
C VAL A 260 -7.28 36.28 -18.49
N PRO A 261 -7.95 36.84 -17.47
CA PRO A 261 -9.35 36.55 -17.21
C PRO A 261 -10.24 36.93 -18.41
N GLU A 262 -11.09 36.02 -18.85
CA GLU A 262 -12.10 36.31 -19.87
C GLU A 262 -13.34 36.97 -19.27
N THR A 263 -13.95 37.85 -20.04
CA THR A 263 -15.23 38.49 -19.68
C THR A 263 -16.31 37.41 -19.50
N HIS A 264 -16.91 37.33 -18.31
CA HIS A 264 -17.83 36.26 -17.88
C HIS A 264 -17.22 34.85 -17.77
N GLY A 265 -15.89 34.73 -17.70
CA GLY A 265 -15.22 33.42 -17.62
C GLY A 265 -15.61 32.58 -16.39
N HIS A 266 -16.10 33.21 -15.32
CA HIS A 266 -16.64 32.50 -14.16
C HIS A 266 -17.82 31.58 -14.52
N GLU A 267 -18.53 31.81 -15.62
CA GLU A 267 -19.65 30.97 -16.04
C GLU A 267 -19.22 29.73 -16.84
N HIS A 268 -18.00 29.73 -17.40
CA HIS A 268 -17.57 28.71 -18.37
C HIS A 268 -17.62 27.29 -17.79
N HIS A 269 -17.18 27.12 -16.54
CA HIS A 269 -17.23 25.82 -15.87
C HIS A 269 -18.68 25.34 -15.65
N LEU A 270 -19.62 26.22 -15.29
CA LEU A 270 -21.04 25.87 -15.16
C LEU A 270 -21.66 25.50 -16.51
N ARG A 271 -21.31 26.22 -17.57
CA ARG A 271 -21.76 25.92 -18.93
C ARG A 271 -21.20 24.58 -19.43
N ALA A 272 -19.94 24.26 -19.09
CA ALA A 272 -19.34 22.96 -19.35
C ALA A 272 -20.10 21.83 -18.63
N ILE A 273 -20.37 21.99 -17.33
CA ILE A 273 -21.18 21.03 -16.56
C ILE A 273 -22.54 20.84 -17.22
N ASN A 274 -23.25 21.92 -17.54
CA ASN A 274 -24.58 21.86 -18.14
C ASN A 274 -24.55 21.13 -19.49
N THR A 275 -23.54 21.39 -20.32
CA THR A 275 -23.35 20.74 -21.62
C THR A 275 -23.17 19.22 -21.48
N ILE A 276 -22.34 18.78 -20.54
CA ILE A 276 -22.10 17.34 -20.29
C ILE A 276 -23.35 16.65 -19.71
N ARG A 277 -24.06 17.33 -18.80
CA ARG A 277 -25.33 16.84 -18.26
C ARG A 277 -26.38 16.68 -19.36
N ALA A 278 -26.52 17.67 -20.23
CA ALA A 278 -27.43 17.62 -21.38
C ALA A 278 -27.05 16.51 -22.37
N ALA A 279 -25.76 16.21 -22.52
CA ALA A 279 -25.29 15.10 -23.35
C ALA A 279 -25.61 13.72 -22.76
N GLY A 280 -25.86 13.62 -21.45
CA GLY A 280 -26.08 12.37 -20.72
C GLY A 280 -24.82 11.78 -20.07
N GLY A 281 -23.70 12.51 -20.10
CA GLY A 281 -22.41 12.08 -19.55
C GLY A 281 -21.23 12.35 -20.48
N ILE A 282 -20.02 12.16 -19.96
CA ILE A 282 -18.76 12.44 -20.68
C ILE A 282 -18.62 11.54 -21.91
N ARG A 283 -18.87 10.23 -21.77
CA ARG A 283 -18.80 9.27 -22.89
C ARG A 283 -19.75 9.67 -24.02
N GLN A 284 -20.98 10.01 -23.68
CA GLN A 284 -22.00 10.43 -24.64
C GLN A 284 -21.62 11.77 -25.31
N ALA A 285 -21.01 12.70 -24.58
CA ALA A 285 -20.51 13.95 -25.15
C ALA A 285 -19.39 13.72 -26.17
N VAL A 286 -18.51 12.74 -25.94
CA VAL A 286 -17.48 12.33 -26.89
C VAL A 286 -18.09 11.67 -28.13
N GLU A 287 -19.00 10.71 -27.94
CA GLU A 287 -19.69 10.00 -29.02
C GLU A 287 -20.52 10.94 -29.91
N LYS A 288 -21.13 11.97 -29.31
CA LYS A 288 -21.86 13.04 -30.04
C LYS A 288 -20.94 14.08 -30.69
N GLY A 289 -19.62 13.98 -30.51
CA GLY A 289 -18.65 14.95 -31.04
C GLY A 289 -18.70 16.33 -30.38
N ILE A 290 -19.32 16.46 -29.21
CA ILE A 290 -19.37 17.71 -28.43
C ILE A 290 -18.01 17.93 -27.77
N LEU A 291 -17.47 16.91 -27.11
CA LEU A 291 -16.14 16.94 -26.51
C LEU A 291 -15.14 16.29 -27.48
N LYS A 292 -14.18 17.07 -27.99
CA LYS A 292 -13.26 16.64 -29.07
C LYS A 292 -11.79 16.51 -28.65
N GLY A 293 -11.47 16.78 -27.39
CA GLY A 293 -10.11 16.81 -26.87
C GLY A 293 -10.08 16.82 -25.35
N GLY A 294 -8.89 16.85 -24.76
CA GLY A 294 -8.69 16.86 -23.31
C GLY A 294 -8.47 15.47 -22.72
N ILE A 295 -8.15 15.45 -21.41
CA ILE A 295 -7.91 14.26 -20.60
C ILE A 295 -9.13 13.34 -20.64
N MET A 296 -10.34 13.88 -20.40
CA MET A 296 -11.56 13.08 -20.31
C MET A 296 -11.94 12.46 -21.65
N HIS A 297 -11.74 13.19 -22.75
CA HIS A 297 -11.89 12.66 -24.10
C HIS A 297 -10.89 11.55 -24.39
N ALA A 298 -9.61 11.76 -24.05
CA ALA A 298 -8.57 10.74 -24.23
C ALA A 298 -8.87 9.47 -23.44
N CYS A 299 -9.41 9.57 -22.23
CA CYS A 299 -9.83 8.40 -21.46
C CYS A 299 -10.90 7.59 -22.19
N VAL A 300 -11.93 8.25 -22.73
CA VAL A 300 -13.02 7.58 -23.47
C VAL A 300 -12.49 6.91 -24.73
N VAL A 301 -11.67 7.61 -25.52
CA VAL A 301 -11.13 7.10 -26.79
C VAL A 301 -10.13 5.97 -26.59
N ALA A 302 -9.27 6.06 -25.57
CA ALA A 302 -8.26 5.04 -25.28
C ALA A 302 -8.80 3.87 -24.43
N GLY A 303 -10.06 3.92 -23.99
CA GLY A 303 -10.65 2.89 -23.14
C GLY A 303 -10.10 2.86 -21.70
N VAL A 304 -9.55 3.97 -21.22
CA VAL A 304 -9.05 4.10 -19.83
C VAL A 304 -10.22 4.22 -18.87
N HIS A 305 -10.22 3.38 -17.84
CA HIS A 305 -11.22 3.46 -16.78
C HIS A 305 -10.95 4.66 -15.89
N TYR A 306 -12.00 5.38 -15.49
CA TYR A 306 -11.86 6.48 -14.56
C TYR A 306 -12.95 6.47 -13.49
N VAL A 307 -12.58 6.96 -12.31
CA VAL A 307 -13.49 7.19 -11.18
C VAL A 307 -13.40 8.66 -10.81
N LEU A 308 -14.55 9.32 -10.75
CA LEU A 308 -14.70 10.69 -10.26
C LEU A 308 -15.40 10.61 -8.91
N ALA A 309 -14.62 10.79 -7.83
CA ALA A 309 -15.13 10.82 -6.45
C ALA A 309 -15.74 12.17 -6.09
#